data_AF-A0A3D4QBC0-F1
#
_entry.id   AF-A0A3D4QBC0-F1
#
_cell.length_a   1.000
_cell.length_b   1.000
_cell.length_c   1.000
_cell.angle_alpha   90.00
_cell.angle_beta   90.00
_cell.angle_gamma   90.00
#
_symmetry.space_group_name_H-M   'P 1'
#
loop_
_entity.id
_entity.type
_entity.pdbx_description
1 polymer ?
#
loop_
_entity_poly.entity_id
_entity_poly.type
_entity_poly.pdbx_seq_one_letter_code
_entity_poly.pdbx_strand_id
1 'polypeptide(L)'
;MVKLHEGGVYLVNGTEIVPEAEAAKVEQLTGQAANQAEAKKGTIAYGIMKAHNTAESMDQLRIRFDAMVSHDITFVGIIQTARASGMEKFPLPYVLTCCHNSLCAVGGTINDDDHYFGLSAAKKYGGIYVPPHIAVCHQFMRENFAGCGKM
;
A
#
# COMPACT_ATOMS: atom_id res chain seq x y z
N MET A 1 10.73 8.94 -23.68
CA MET A 1 9.57 9.86 -23.58
C MET A 1 8.35 8.99 -23.28
N VAL A 2 7.63 9.24 -22.18
CA VAL A 2 6.44 8.46 -21.79
C VAL A 2 5.23 9.05 -22.52
N LYS A 3 4.42 8.22 -23.19
CA LYS A 3 3.20 8.65 -23.85
C LYS A 3 2.05 8.66 -22.83
N LEU A 4 1.37 9.78 -22.70
CA LEU A 4 0.15 9.89 -21.90
C LEU A 4 -1.06 9.67 -22.83
N HIS A 5 -2.06 8.97 -22.34
CA HIS A 5 -3.34 8.76 -23.03
C HIS A 5 -4.42 9.57 -22.34
N GLU A 6 -5.27 10.23 -23.12
CA GLU A 6 -6.50 10.83 -22.61
C GLU A 6 -7.53 9.71 -22.39
N GLY A 7 -7.94 9.48 -21.15
CA GLY A 7 -8.88 8.42 -20.78
C GLY A 7 -8.24 7.03 -20.55
N GLY A 8 -9.09 6.00 -20.50
CA GLY A 8 -8.66 4.61 -20.30
C GLY A 8 -8.03 3.98 -21.54
N VAL A 9 -7.37 2.84 -21.35
CA VAL A 9 -6.85 2.01 -22.44
C VAL A 9 -7.14 0.53 -22.18
N TYR A 10 -7.31 -0.23 -23.25
CA TYR A 10 -7.34 -1.69 -23.24
C TYR A 10 -5.97 -2.21 -23.68
N LEU A 11 -5.45 -3.22 -22.97
CA LEU A 11 -4.28 -3.98 -23.40
C LEU A 11 -4.77 -5.27 -24.06
N VAL A 12 -4.71 -5.31 -25.40
CA VAL A 12 -5.16 -6.45 -26.21
C VAL A 12 -3.98 -7.37 -26.48
N ASN A 13 -4.17 -8.67 -26.26
CA ASN A 13 -3.17 -9.72 -26.48
C ASN A 13 -1.82 -9.48 -25.76
N GLY A 14 -1.80 -8.66 -24.71
CA GLY A 14 -0.60 -8.32 -23.93
C GLY A 14 0.37 -7.35 -24.59
N THR A 15 0.11 -6.91 -25.82
CA THR A 15 1.07 -6.11 -26.61
C THR A 15 0.48 -4.83 -27.20
N GLU A 16 -0.82 -4.82 -27.51
CA GLU A 16 -1.45 -3.72 -28.23
C GLU A 16 -2.27 -2.85 -27.28
N ILE A 17 -2.00 -1.54 -27.29
CA ILE A 17 -2.73 -0.56 -26.49
C ILE A 17 -3.79 0.10 -27.37
N VAL A 18 -5.06 -0.12 -27.03
CA VAL A 18 -6.22 0.50 -27.70
C VAL A 18 -6.83 1.55 -26.78
N PRO A 19 -6.85 2.84 -27.17
CA PRO A 19 -7.54 3.87 -26.40
C PRO A 19 -9.03 3.55 -26.23
N GLU A 20 -9.60 3.90 -25.08
CA GLU A 20 -11.02 3.66 -24.79
C GLU A 20 -11.96 4.35 -25.79
N ALA A 21 -11.58 5.53 -26.30
CA ALA A 21 -12.30 6.23 -27.36
C ALA A 21 -12.38 5.41 -28.68
N GLU A 22 -11.52 4.41 -28.85
CA GLU A 22 -11.44 3.54 -30.02
C GLU A 22 -11.86 2.10 -29.68
N ALA A 23 -12.70 1.91 -28.64
CA ALA A 23 -13.13 0.60 -28.13
C ALA A 23 -13.64 -0.39 -29.19
N ALA A 24 -14.22 0.08 -30.30
CA ALA A 24 -14.64 -0.76 -31.42
C ALA A 24 -13.49 -1.59 -32.03
N LYS A 25 -12.24 -1.12 -31.93
CA LYS A 25 -11.05 -1.86 -32.37
C LYS A 25 -10.80 -3.13 -31.55
N VAL A 26 -11.23 -3.16 -30.28
CA VAL A 26 -11.09 -4.37 -29.44
C VAL A 26 -11.87 -5.53 -30.06
N GLU A 27 -13.08 -5.29 -30.56
CA GLU A 27 -13.89 -6.32 -31.21
C GLU A 27 -13.26 -6.79 -32.51
N GLN A 28 -12.70 -5.87 -33.30
CA GLN A 28 -11.99 -6.21 -34.53
C GLN A 28 -10.77 -7.11 -34.28
N LEU A 29 -10.08 -6.90 -33.16
CA LEU A 29 -8.85 -7.62 -32.81
C LEU A 29 -9.10 -8.93 -32.05
N THR A 30 -10.20 -9.02 -31.30
CA THR A 30 -10.46 -10.14 -30.38
C THR A 30 -11.71 -10.96 -30.71
N GLY A 31 -12.59 -10.44 -31.58
CA GLY A 31 -13.92 -10.99 -31.83
C GLY A 31 -14.90 -10.77 -30.68
N GLN A 32 -14.54 -9.99 -29.66
CA GLN A 32 -15.38 -9.68 -28.50
C GLN A 32 -15.52 -8.16 -28.33
N ALA A 33 -16.76 -7.70 -28.17
CA ALA A 33 -17.02 -6.30 -27.86
C ALA A 33 -16.27 -5.87 -26.58
N ALA A 34 -15.71 -4.66 -26.61
CA ALA A 34 -15.05 -4.10 -25.43
C ALA A 34 -16.03 -4.04 -24.25
N ASN A 35 -15.66 -4.68 -23.14
CA ASN A 35 -16.40 -4.62 -21.89
C ASN A 35 -15.45 -4.20 -20.77
N GLN A 36 -15.57 -2.96 -20.34
CA GLN A 36 -14.71 -2.38 -19.30
C GLN A 36 -14.82 -3.13 -17.96
N ALA A 37 -16.03 -3.54 -17.57
CA ALA A 37 -16.27 -4.23 -16.30
C ALA A 37 -15.60 -5.61 -16.28
N GLU A 38 -15.60 -6.31 -17.42
CA GLU A 38 -14.91 -7.59 -17.56
C GLU A 38 -13.39 -7.40 -17.68
N ALA A 39 -12.94 -6.45 -18.51
CA ALA A 39 -11.52 -6.15 -18.70
C ALA A 39 -10.82 -5.77 -17.38
N LYS A 40 -11.50 -5.04 -16.49
CA LYS A 40 -11.00 -4.69 -15.15
C LYS A 40 -10.58 -5.93 -14.36
N LYS A 41 -11.28 -7.07 -14.52
CA LYS A 41 -11.00 -8.31 -13.79
C LYS A 41 -9.66 -8.95 -14.19
N GLY A 42 -9.17 -8.64 -15.39
CA GLY A 42 -7.86 -9.11 -15.88
C GLY A 42 -6.67 -8.30 -15.37
N THR A 43 -6.90 -7.20 -14.64
CA THR A 43 -5.79 -6.37 -14.12
C THR A 43 -5.12 -7.01 -12.91
N ILE A 44 -3.81 -6.79 -12.76
CA ILE A 44 -3.05 -7.24 -11.57
C ILE A 44 -3.67 -6.65 -10.30
N ALA A 45 -4.05 -5.36 -10.33
CA ALA A 45 -4.69 -4.70 -9.20
C ALA A 45 -5.98 -5.41 -8.78
N TYR A 46 -6.86 -5.78 -9.72
CA TYR A 46 -8.06 -6.54 -9.40
C TYR A 46 -7.73 -7.90 -8.77
N GLY A 47 -6.76 -8.62 -9.34
CA GLY A 47 -6.30 -9.90 -8.80
C GLY A 47 -5.83 -9.79 -7.35
N ILE A 48 -4.97 -8.81 -7.04
CA ILE A 48 -4.46 -8.58 -5.69
C ILE A 48 -5.59 -8.19 -4.73
N MET A 49 -6.43 -7.22 -5.10
CA MET A 49 -7.54 -6.78 -4.24
C MET A 49 -8.52 -7.92 -3.98
N LYS A 50 -8.83 -8.75 -4.99
CA LYS A 50 -9.71 -9.91 -4.84
C LYS A 50 -9.11 -10.96 -3.91
N ALA A 51 -7.81 -11.25 -4.03
CA ALA A 51 -7.13 -12.22 -3.18
C ALA A 51 -7.10 -11.82 -1.70
N HIS A 52 -7.14 -10.51 -1.41
CA HIS A 52 -7.10 -9.97 -0.04
C HIS A 52 -8.47 -9.52 0.47
N ASN A 53 -9.51 -9.64 -0.34
CA ASN A 53 -10.87 -9.28 0.05
C ASN A 53 -11.50 -10.41 0.86
N THR A 54 -11.97 -10.06 2.06
CA THR A 54 -12.68 -10.96 2.98
C THR A 54 -14.20 -10.82 2.89
N ALA A 55 -14.70 -9.87 2.09
CA ALA A 55 -16.12 -9.74 1.77
C ALA A 55 -16.53 -10.64 0.60
N GLU A 56 -17.83 -10.93 0.49
CA GLU A 56 -18.39 -11.74 -0.61
C GLU A 56 -18.48 -10.97 -1.94
N SER A 57 -18.48 -9.62 -1.89
CA SER A 57 -18.59 -8.74 -3.06
C SER A 57 -17.32 -7.94 -3.29
N MET A 58 -17.06 -7.64 -4.57
CA MET A 58 -15.98 -6.73 -5.01
C MET A 58 -16.38 -5.25 -5.01
N ASP A 59 -17.65 -4.93 -4.73
CA ASP A 59 -18.15 -3.55 -4.68
C ASP A 59 -17.90 -2.88 -3.33
N GLN A 60 -17.86 -3.68 -2.25
CA GLN A 60 -17.60 -3.22 -0.88
C GLN A 60 -16.47 -4.05 -0.26
N LEU A 61 -15.24 -3.66 -0.58
CA LEU A 61 -14.06 -4.41 -0.20
C LEU A 61 -13.82 -4.37 1.32
N ARG A 62 -13.46 -5.53 1.89
CA ARG A 62 -12.94 -5.69 3.25
C ARG A 62 -11.56 -6.32 3.17
N ILE A 63 -10.55 -5.47 3.07
CA ILE A 63 -9.19 -5.90 2.75
C ILE A 63 -8.42 -6.33 4.00
N ARG A 64 -7.76 -7.48 3.89
CA ARG A 64 -6.74 -7.93 4.84
C ARG A 64 -5.36 -7.53 4.32
N PHE A 65 -4.58 -6.83 5.13
CA PHE A 65 -3.19 -6.48 4.83
C PHE A 65 -2.23 -7.55 5.35
N ASP A 66 -1.12 -7.77 4.63
CA ASP A 66 -0.04 -8.67 5.05
C ASP A 66 0.91 -8.00 6.03
N ALA A 67 1.13 -6.70 5.87
CA ALA A 67 1.95 -5.88 6.75
C ALA A 67 1.45 -4.42 6.78
N MET A 68 1.88 -3.68 7.79
CA MET A 68 1.67 -2.24 7.90
C MET A 68 2.99 -1.54 8.17
N VAL A 69 3.07 -0.29 7.73
CA VAL A 69 4.16 0.63 8.04
C VAL A 69 3.61 1.99 8.40
N SER A 70 4.22 2.65 9.37
CA SER A 70 3.99 4.06 9.64
C SER A 70 5.30 4.71 10.08
N HIS A 71 5.37 6.01 9.86
CA HIS A 71 6.53 6.79 10.22
C HIS A 71 6.24 7.63 11.47
N ASP A 72 7.31 8.16 12.06
CA ASP A 72 7.36 8.94 13.29
C ASP A 72 6.49 10.19 13.36
N ILE A 73 5.94 10.69 12.25
CA ILE A 73 4.94 11.76 12.28
C ILE A 73 3.53 11.21 12.59
N THR A 74 3.24 9.97 12.20
CA THR A 74 1.87 9.43 12.20
C THR A 74 1.67 8.30 13.19
N PHE A 75 2.71 7.53 13.51
CA PHE A 75 2.53 6.34 14.34
C PHE A 75 2.02 6.63 15.75
N VAL A 76 2.29 7.82 16.29
CA VAL A 76 1.91 8.18 17.66
C VAL A 76 0.40 8.22 17.77
N GLY A 77 -0.26 8.98 16.89
CA GLY A 77 -1.71 9.07 16.84
C GLY A 77 -2.38 7.72 16.51
N ILE A 78 -1.80 6.95 15.59
CA ILE A 78 -2.31 5.61 15.23
C ILE A 78 -2.28 4.68 16.44
N ILE A 79 -1.15 4.61 17.15
CA ILE A 79 -0.98 3.74 18.33
C ILE A 79 -1.82 4.22 19.49
N GLN A 80 -1.96 5.53 19.71
CA GLN A 80 -2.86 6.06 20.75
C GLN A 80 -4.31 5.66 20.49
N THR A 81 -4.76 5.76 19.24
CA THR A 81 -6.12 5.34 18.84
C THR A 81 -6.30 3.82 19.04
N ALA A 82 -5.33 3.02 18.60
CA ALA A 82 -5.34 1.57 18.81
C ALA A 82 -5.33 1.19 20.30
N ARG A 83 -4.54 1.89 21.13
CA ARG A 83 -4.53 1.69 22.57
C ARG A 83 -5.89 2.03 23.18
N ALA A 84 -6.51 3.14 22.76
CA ALA A 84 -7.83 3.55 23.23
C ALA A 84 -8.92 2.54 22.84
N SER A 85 -8.75 1.80 21.74
CA SER A 85 -9.64 0.71 21.36
C SER A 85 -9.44 -0.58 22.17
N GLY A 86 -8.56 -0.59 23.18
CA GLY A 86 -8.27 -1.77 23.99
C GLY A 86 -7.29 -2.76 23.36
N MET A 87 -6.50 -2.35 22.36
CA MET A 87 -5.54 -3.24 21.71
C MET A 87 -4.41 -3.68 22.65
N GLU A 88 -4.19 -4.98 22.75
CA GLU A 88 -3.13 -5.59 23.57
C GLU A 88 -1.90 -6.04 22.77
N LYS A 89 -2.06 -6.26 21.47
CA LYS A 89 -0.99 -6.60 20.52
C LYS A 89 -1.34 -6.16 19.11
N PHE A 90 -0.35 -5.85 18.28
CA PHE A 90 -0.61 -5.59 16.86
C PHE A 90 -1.06 -6.88 16.16
N PRO A 91 -2.13 -6.82 15.35
CA PRO A 91 -2.73 -8.02 14.75
C PRO A 91 -1.95 -8.58 13.55
N LEU A 92 -0.97 -7.82 13.04
CA LEU A 92 -0.15 -8.16 11.88
C LEU A 92 1.21 -7.43 11.98
N PRO A 93 2.23 -7.84 11.19
CA PRO A 93 3.53 -7.17 11.18
C PRO A 93 3.41 -5.66 10.98
N TYR A 94 3.83 -4.89 11.97
CA TYR A 94 3.76 -3.43 11.94
C TYR A 94 5.15 -2.83 12.10
N VAL A 95 5.61 -2.14 11.06
CA VAL A 95 6.90 -1.46 11.00
C VAL A 95 6.72 0.01 11.42
N LEU A 96 7.50 0.44 12.40
CA LEU A 96 7.50 1.78 12.99
C LEU A 96 8.84 2.45 12.66
N THR A 97 8.85 3.42 11.75
CA THR A 97 10.11 3.99 11.22
C THR A 97 10.35 5.43 11.66
N CYS A 98 11.56 5.74 12.11
CA CYS A 98 11.95 7.08 12.57
C CYS A 98 12.65 7.91 11.47
N CYS A 99 12.06 8.00 10.28
CA CYS A 99 12.73 8.56 9.10
C CYS A 99 12.39 10.02 8.77
N HIS A 100 11.39 10.65 9.41
CA HIS A 100 11.01 12.03 9.11
C HIS A 100 11.57 13.03 10.12
N ASN A 101 11.67 12.66 11.40
CA ASN A 101 12.26 13.50 12.45
C ASN A 101 13.72 13.11 12.72
N SER A 102 14.52 12.93 11.66
CA SER A 102 15.91 12.45 11.76
C SER A 102 16.92 13.27 10.95
N LEU A 103 16.54 14.41 10.33
CA LEU A 103 17.48 15.25 9.57
C LEU A 103 17.46 16.71 10.03
N CYS A 104 18.66 17.31 10.06
CA CYS A 104 19.02 18.61 10.64
C CYS A 104 18.53 19.85 9.87
N ALA A 105 17.27 19.91 9.43
CA ALA A 105 16.69 21.16 8.91
C ALA A 105 15.88 21.87 9.99
N VAL A 106 14.96 21.16 10.66
CA VAL A 106 14.22 21.61 11.84
C VAL A 106 13.66 20.34 12.53
N GLY A 107 14.31 19.79 13.56
CA GLY A 107 13.66 18.74 14.37
C GLY A 107 14.32 17.36 14.50
N GLY A 108 15.47 17.09 13.86
CA GLY A 108 16.17 15.79 13.97
C GLY A 108 16.64 15.35 15.37
N THR A 109 16.53 16.25 16.37
CA THR A 109 16.82 16.02 17.80
C THR A 109 15.68 16.51 18.71
N ILE A 110 14.54 16.93 18.16
CA ILE A 110 13.46 17.59 18.93
C ILE A 110 12.40 16.60 19.40
N ASN A 111 12.30 15.42 18.79
CA ASN A 111 11.16 14.53 18.97
C ASN A 111 11.58 13.11 19.42
N ASP A 112 12.63 13.04 20.25
CA ASP A 112 13.12 11.78 20.83
C ASP A 112 12.02 11.07 21.63
N ASP A 113 11.11 11.81 22.24
CA ASP A 113 9.95 11.29 22.95
C ASP A 113 9.03 10.46 22.05
N ASP A 114 8.76 10.92 20.82
CA ASP A 114 8.01 10.14 19.81
C ASP A 114 8.79 8.88 19.41
N HIS A 115 10.11 8.95 19.28
CA HIS A 115 10.95 7.80 18.98
C HIS A 115 10.94 6.77 20.13
N TYR A 116 11.07 7.22 21.37
CA TYR A 116 10.94 6.39 22.57
C TYR A 116 9.52 5.81 22.71
N PHE A 117 8.50 6.59 22.38
CA PHE A 117 7.11 6.12 22.35
C PHE A 117 6.96 4.98 21.34
N GLY A 118 7.43 5.16 20.10
CA GLY A 118 7.42 4.12 19.06
C GLY A 118 8.18 2.86 19.48
N LEU A 119 9.38 3.01 20.06
CA LEU A 119 10.17 1.88 20.57
C LEU A 119 9.44 1.13 21.69
N SER A 120 8.85 1.87 22.64
CA SER A 120 8.11 1.28 23.75
C SER A 120 6.85 0.55 23.27
N ALA A 121 6.17 1.10 22.26
CA ALA A 121 5.01 0.48 21.63
C ALA A 121 5.39 -0.81 20.90
N ALA A 122 6.49 -0.81 20.13
CA ALA A 122 7.02 -2.01 19.49
C ALA A 122 7.34 -3.12 20.50
N LYS A 123 7.94 -2.76 21.63
CA LYS A 123 8.23 -3.70 22.73
C LYS A 123 6.96 -4.23 23.39
N LYS A 124 5.96 -3.38 23.59
CA LYS A 124 4.72 -3.72 24.32
C LYS A 124 3.75 -4.54 23.46
N TYR A 125 3.42 -4.04 22.26
CA TYR A 125 2.38 -4.60 21.39
C TYR A 125 2.94 -5.58 20.35
N GLY A 126 4.27 -5.77 20.31
CA GLY A 126 4.96 -6.38 19.17
C GLY A 126 5.22 -5.35 18.07
N GLY A 127 5.98 -5.73 17.04
CA GLY A 127 6.27 -4.86 15.89
C GLY A 127 7.78 -4.74 15.60
N ILE A 128 8.09 -4.00 14.55
CA ILE A 128 9.47 -3.80 14.07
C ILE A 128 9.78 -2.32 14.15
N TYR A 129 10.67 -1.97 15.08
CA TYR A 129 11.13 -0.60 15.23
C TYR A 129 12.36 -0.37 14.36
N VAL A 130 12.30 0.63 13.47
CA VAL A 130 13.42 1.06 12.63
C VAL A 130 13.97 2.37 13.21
N PRO A 131 15.17 2.35 13.83
CA PRO A 131 15.74 3.51 14.51
C PRO A 131 15.99 4.69 13.56
N PRO A 132 16.14 5.91 14.11
CA PRO A 132 16.48 7.08 13.31
C PRO A 132 17.79 6.89 12.55
N HIS A 133 17.90 7.54 11.39
CA HIS A 133 19.06 7.50 10.48
C HIS A 133 19.39 6.15 9.84
N ILE A 134 18.61 5.09 10.08
CA ILE A 134 18.89 3.75 9.54
C ILE A 134 18.28 3.54 8.15
N ALA A 135 17.03 3.95 7.93
CA ALA A 135 16.35 3.77 6.65
C ALA A 135 15.17 4.74 6.47
N VAL A 136 14.78 4.97 5.22
CA VAL A 136 13.50 5.60 4.86
C VAL A 136 12.42 4.52 4.78
N CYS A 137 11.20 4.81 5.23
CA CYS A 137 10.11 3.82 5.36
C CYS A 137 9.86 3.00 4.09
N HIS A 138 9.80 3.65 2.93
CA HIS A 138 9.54 2.98 1.66
C HIS A 138 10.69 2.07 1.21
N GLN A 139 11.93 2.43 1.53
CA GLN A 139 13.09 1.59 1.22
C GLN A 139 13.07 0.33 2.09
N PHE A 140 12.87 0.50 3.39
CA PHE A 140 12.78 -0.63 4.32
C PHE A 140 11.66 -1.60 3.92
N MET A 141 10.47 -1.09 3.58
CA MET A 141 9.35 -1.92 3.13
C MET A 141 9.65 -2.64 1.82
N ARG A 142 10.32 -1.97 0.87
CA ARG A 142 10.71 -2.58 -0.40
C ARG A 142 11.67 -3.74 -0.21
N GLU A 143 12.62 -3.61 0.70
CA GLU A 143 13.66 -4.62 0.94
C GLU A 143 13.16 -5.79 1.78
N ASN A 144 12.21 -5.57 2.68
CA ASN A 144 11.84 -6.56 3.70
C ASN A 144 10.42 -7.13 3.55
N PHE A 145 9.50 -6.40 2.93
CA PHE A 145 8.07 -6.75 2.94
C PHE A 145 7.44 -6.86 1.55
N ALA A 146 7.89 -6.06 0.58
CA ALA A 146 7.34 -6.06 -0.76
C ALA A 146 7.50 -7.44 -1.43
N GLY A 147 6.45 -7.87 -2.13
CA GLY A 147 6.46 -9.11 -2.89
C GLY A 147 5.32 -9.14 -3.90
N CYS A 148 5.49 -9.89 -5.00
CA CYS A 148 4.44 -10.04 -6.00
C CYS A 148 3.18 -10.60 -5.35
N GLY A 149 2.05 -9.93 -5.59
CA GLY A 149 0.76 -10.35 -5.08
C GLY A 149 0.47 -9.96 -3.63
N LYS A 150 1.45 -9.48 -2.85
CA LYS A 150 1.25 -9.07 -1.45
C LYS A 150 0.54 -7.73 -1.31
N MET A 151 -0.07 -7.51 -0.15
CA MET A 151 -0.72 -6.27 0.26
C MET A 151 -0.07 -5.61 1.47
#